data_AF-A0A0F9K870-F1
#
_entry.id   AF-A0A0F9K870-F1
#
_cell.length_a   1.000
_cell.length_b   1.000
_cell.length_c   1.000
_cell.angle_alpha   90.00
_cell.angle_beta   90.00
_cell.angle_gamma   90.00
#
_symmetry.space_group_name_H-M   'P 1'
#
loop_
_entity.id
_entity.type
_entity.pdbx_description
1 polymer ?
#
loop_
_entity_poly.entity_id
_entity_poly.type
_entity_poly.pdbx_seq_one_letter_code
_entity_poly.pdbx_strand_id
1 'polypeptide(L)'
;MITIDFETRSFADLKKVGTWAYSEHDTTDVICACWGIDDEPIREWWPGKNDTDEMPADLWDAIRTGHLVEAHYVAFERSIWVNVMARRYGWPVPPDHAWRCTMAVACYYGLPAALNKLARVLGFELKDPAGERLITKYSKLYLKTAKTEIPEEDFRRFVDYCAHDVRMEQSISDRLGDFPERELPVFLLDQEVNMRGIHLDQEGVDAATASSSSGAGSWPGSSRS
;
A
#
# COMPACT_ATOMS: atom_id res chain seq x y z
N MET A 1 -7.11 0.61 18.25
CA MET A 1 -6.76 0.45 16.84
C MET A 1 -5.43 1.13 16.57
N ILE A 2 -4.57 0.51 15.76
CA ILE A 2 -3.44 1.18 15.12
C ILE A 2 -3.89 1.58 13.72
N THR A 3 -3.75 2.84 13.33
CA THR A 3 -3.89 3.27 11.93
C THR A 3 -2.51 3.64 11.41
N ILE A 4 -2.08 3.06 10.30
CA ILE A 4 -0.73 3.24 9.76
C ILE A 4 -0.75 3.56 8.26
N ASP A 5 0.15 4.44 7.85
CA ASP A 5 0.43 4.74 6.46
C ASP A 5 1.94 4.68 6.19
N PHE A 6 2.29 4.29 4.96
CA PHE A 6 3.67 4.25 4.49
C PHE A 6 3.84 5.11 3.25
N GLU A 7 4.86 5.95 3.28
CA GLU A 7 5.35 6.61 2.10
C GLU A 7 6.57 5.88 1.55
N THR A 8 6.53 5.57 0.26
CA THR A 8 7.52 4.72 -0.39
C THR A 8 8.08 5.35 -1.64
N ARG A 9 9.18 4.80 -2.16
CA ARG A 9 9.76 5.14 -3.45
C ARG A 9 10.14 3.88 -4.21
N SER A 10 10.03 3.91 -5.53
CA SER A 10 10.48 2.82 -6.40
C SER A 10 10.65 3.26 -7.85
N PHE A 11 11.46 2.51 -8.60
CA PHE A 11 11.44 2.54 -10.07
C PHE A 11 10.32 1.67 -10.66
N ALA A 12 9.67 0.82 -9.86
CA ALA A 12 8.48 0.11 -10.30
C ALA A 12 7.28 1.06 -10.37
N ASP A 13 6.52 0.99 -11.46
CA ASP A 13 5.28 1.75 -11.59
C ASP A 13 4.13 1.00 -10.91
N LEU A 14 3.79 1.38 -9.67
CA LEU A 14 2.76 0.74 -8.84
C LEU A 14 1.45 0.48 -9.59
N LYS A 15 1.02 1.40 -10.47
CA LYS A 15 -0.23 1.25 -11.24
C LYS A 15 -0.16 0.17 -12.32
N LYS A 16 1.03 -0.20 -12.77
CA LYS A 16 1.26 -1.22 -13.79
C LYS A 16 1.51 -2.59 -13.19
N VAL A 17 2.25 -2.64 -12.08
CA VAL A 17 2.72 -3.91 -11.50
C VAL A 17 1.88 -4.38 -10.32
N GLY A 18 1.07 -3.51 -9.71
CA GLY A 18 0.31 -3.83 -8.49
C GLY A 18 1.17 -3.77 -7.21
N THR A 19 0.53 -3.87 -6.05
CA THR A 19 1.19 -3.64 -4.75
C THR A 19 2.28 -4.66 -4.45
N TRP A 20 2.01 -5.94 -4.69
CA TRP A 20 2.93 -7.02 -4.35
C TRP A 20 4.24 -6.94 -5.16
N ALA A 21 4.15 -6.95 -6.49
CA ALA A 21 5.32 -6.83 -7.35
C ALA A 21 6.04 -5.48 -7.19
N TYR A 22 5.31 -4.41 -6.87
CA TYR A 22 5.92 -3.14 -6.48
C TYR A 22 6.76 -3.33 -5.22
N SER A 23 6.22 -3.91 -4.15
CA SER A 23 6.91 -4.09 -2.87
C SER A 23 8.12 -5.04 -2.93
N GLU A 24 8.13 -6.00 -3.86
CA GLU A 24 9.24 -6.94 -4.06
C GLU A 24 10.36 -6.37 -4.94
N HIS A 25 10.10 -5.28 -5.68
CA HIS A 25 11.10 -4.69 -6.55
C HIS A 25 12.32 -4.20 -5.74
N ASP A 26 13.53 -4.52 -6.21
CA ASP A 26 14.77 -4.24 -5.49
C ASP A 26 14.95 -2.77 -5.11
N THR A 27 14.40 -1.87 -5.93
CA THR A 27 14.48 -0.42 -5.69
C THR A 27 13.36 0.15 -4.83
N THR A 28 12.37 -0.66 -4.45
CA THR A 28 11.29 -0.21 -3.57
C THR A 28 11.80 -0.06 -2.16
N ASP A 29 11.58 1.10 -1.56
CA ASP A 29 12.02 1.37 -0.19
C ASP A 29 11.08 2.36 0.51
N VAL A 30 11.10 2.37 1.84
CA VAL A 30 10.30 3.29 2.66
C VAL A 30 11.01 4.64 2.81
N ILE A 31 10.26 5.72 2.56
CA ILE A 31 10.68 7.09 2.88
C ILE A 31 10.38 7.37 4.34
N CYS A 32 9.14 7.12 4.78
CA CYS A 32 8.71 7.21 6.16
C CYS A 32 7.45 6.36 6.40
N ALA A 33 7.17 6.11 7.67
CA ALA A 33 5.92 5.54 8.16
C ALA A 33 5.34 6.47 9.23
N CYS A 34 4.03 6.66 9.23
CA CYS A 34 3.33 7.33 10.33
C CYS A 34 2.24 6.43 10.87
N TRP A 35 2.00 6.48 12.18
CA TRP A 35 0.92 5.73 12.81
C TRP A 35 0.30 6.47 13.99
N GLY A 36 -0.98 6.21 14.23
CA GLY A 36 -1.73 6.60 15.42
C GLY A 36 -2.20 5.37 16.17
N ILE A 37 -2.33 5.47 17.50
CA ILE A 37 -2.82 4.40 18.37
C ILE A 37 -3.92 5.00 19.25
N ASP A 38 -5.15 4.52 19.12
CA ASP A 38 -6.28 4.93 19.99
C ASP A 38 -6.40 6.46 20.17
N ASP A 39 -6.29 7.22 19.07
CA ASP A 39 -6.34 8.70 19.02
C ASP A 39 -5.21 9.45 19.75
N GLU A 40 -4.18 8.74 20.20
CA GLU A 40 -2.94 9.36 20.68
C GLU A 40 -2.19 10.09 19.54
N PRO A 41 -1.30 11.04 19.88
CA PRO A 41 -0.54 11.78 18.88
C PRO A 41 0.15 10.88 17.86
N ILE A 42 0.05 11.25 16.58
CA ILE A 42 0.70 10.54 15.48
C ILE A 42 2.20 10.50 15.71
N ARG A 43 2.75 9.30 15.54
CA ARG A 43 4.18 9.03 15.58
C ARG A 43 4.68 8.74 14.18
N GLU A 44 5.98 8.89 14.02
CA GLU A 44 6.65 8.86 12.73
C GLU A 44 7.96 8.07 12.84
N TRP A 45 8.32 7.36 11.78
CA TRP A 45 9.55 6.58 11.65
C TRP A 45 10.10 6.71 10.24
N TRP A 46 11.42 6.60 10.09
CA TRP A 46 12.12 6.45 8.81
C TRP A 46 13.45 5.73 9.04
N PRO A 47 14.07 5.16 7.99
CA PRO A 47 15.35 4.48 8.12
C PRO A 47 16.44 5.37 8.75
N GLY A 48 17.14 4.84 9.74
CA GLY A 48 18.18 5.53 10.51
C GLY A 48 17.68 6.60 11.49
N LYS A 49 16.37 6.74 11.69
CA LYS A 49 15.83 7.66 12.70
C LYS A 49 16.34 7.27 14.09
N ASN A 50 16.91 8.22 14.83
CA ASN A 50 17.50 7.99 16.15
C ASN A 50 18.60 6.91 16.14
N ASP A 51 19.37 6.81 15.06
CA ASP A 51 20.48 5.87 14.89
C ASP A 51 20.06 4.39 14.99
N THR A 52 18.80 4.07 14.65
CA THR A 52 18.28 2.70 14.62
C THR A 52 17.25 2.52 13.50
N ASP A 53 17.15 1.28 13.02
CA ASP A 53 16.11 0.82 12.09
C ASP A 53 15.04 -0.06 12.79
N GLU A 54 15.20 -0.27 14.10
CA GLU A 54 14.29 -1.08 14.88
C GLU A 54 12.87 -0.49 14.88
N MET A 55 11.88 -1.39 15.00
CA MET A 55 10.50 -0.97 15.13
C MET A 55 10.29 -0.20 16.45
N PRO A 56 9.62 0.97 16.41
CA PRO A 56 9.29 1.73 17.61
C PRO A 56 8.57 0.87 18.66
N ALA A 57 9.02 0.98 19.92
CA ALA A 57 8.57 0.10 21.00
C ALA A 57 7.05 0.19 21.25
N ASP A 58 6.46 1.38 21.11
CA ASP A 58 5.02 1.57 21.28
C ASP A 58 4.19 0.85 20.20
N LEU A 59 4.65 0.88 18.95
CA LEU A 59 4.02 0.16 17.85
C LEU A 59 4.14 -1.34 18.09
N TRP A 60 5.30 -1.80 18.55
CA TRP A 60 5.51 -3.22 18.86
C TRP A 60 4.64 -3.69 20.02
N ASP A 61 4.61 -2.90 21.10
CA ASP A 61 3.82 -3.20 22.27
C ASP A 61 2.34 -3.30 21.92
N ALA A 62 1.80 -2.34 21.16
CA ALA A 62 0.40 -2.37 20.74
C ALA A 62 0.08 -3.62 19.90
N ILE A 63 0.91 -3.94 18.88
CA ILE A 63 0.70 -5.12 18.02
C ILE A 63 0.75 -6.40 18.85
N ARG A 64 1.77 -6.57 19.71
CA ARG A 64 1.92 -7.80 20.51
C ARG A 64 0.82 -7.95 21.58
N THR A 65 0.22 -6.84 22.03
CA THR A 65 -0.90 -6.87 22.98
C THR A 65 -2.26 -7.03 22.30
N GLY A 66 -2.29 -7.21 20.98
CA GLY A 66 -3.49 -7.56 20.23
C GLY A 66 -4.24 -6.37 19.63
N HIS A 67 -3.62 -5.19 19.54
CA HIS A 67 -4.21 -4.11 18.74
C HIS A 67 -4.34 -4.54 17.29
N LEU A 68 -5.49 -4.23 16.71
CA LEU A 68 -5.73 -4.36 15.27
C LEU A 68 -4.89 -3.31 14.53
N VAL A 69 -4.48 -3.65 13.30
CA VAL A 69 -3.69 -2.79 12.41
C VAL A 69 -4.54 -2.44 11.20
N GLU A 70 -4.82 -1.17 11.02
CA GLU A 70 -5.65 -0.65 9.95
C GLU A 70 -4.84 0.25 9.03
N ALA A 71 -5.14 0.17 7.74
CA ALA A 71 -4.76 1.16 6.76
C ALA A 71 -5.90 1.35 5.76
N HIS A 72 -5.96 2.48 5.07
CA HIS A 72 -7.02 2.69 4.10
C HIS A 72 -6.96 1.68 2.96
N TYR A 73 -5.79 1.39 2.38
CA TYR A 73 -5.63 0.39 1.31
C TYR A 73 -4.73 -0.79 1.71
N VAL A 74 -5.15 -1.56 2.72
CA VAL A 74 -4.33 -2.60 3.40
C VAL A 74 -3.46 -3.50 2.51
N ALA A 75 -3.87 -3.81 1.27
CA ALA A 75 -3.06 -4.62 0.35
C ALA A 75 -1.74 -3.94 -0.03
N PHE A 76 -1.67 -2.60 0.00
CA PHE A 76 -0.45 -1.84 -0.17
C PHE A 76 0.40 -1.91 1.10
N GLU A 77 -0.11 -1.44 2.24
CA GLU A 77 0.67 -1.33 3.48
C GLU A 77 1.16 -2.69 3.96
N ARG A 78 0.33 -3.74 3.83
CA ARG A 78 0.74 -5.11 4.18
C ARG A 78 1.83 -5.65 3.24
N SER A 79 1.80 -5.31 1.95
CA SER A 79 2.87 -5.70 1.02
C SER A 79 4.19 -5.02 1.34
N ILE A 80 4.17 -3.73 1.69
CA ILE A 80 5.34 -2.97 2.15
C ILE A 80 5.84 -3.53 3.48
N TRP A 81 4.94 -3.82 4.42
CA TRP A 81 5.30 -4.40 5.71
C TRP A 81 6.05 -5.72 5.53
N VAL A 82 5.51 -6.64 4.74
CA VAL A 82 6.11 -7.96 4.55
C VAL A 82 7.40 -7.89 3.74
N ASN A 83 7.38 -7.22 2.59
CA ASN A 83 8.47 -7.32 1.62
C ASN A 83 9.59 -6.28 1.83
N VAL A 84 9.32 -5.20 2.56
CA VAL A 84 10.30 -4.16 2.88
C VAL A 84 10.60 -4.18 4.38
N MET A 85 9.61 -3.92 5.24
CA MET A 85 9.85 -3.73 6.68
C MET A 85 10.37 -4.99 7.37
N ALA A 86 9.71 -6.12 7.16
CA ALA A 86 10.14 -7.38 7.77
C ALA A 86 11.41 -7.93 7.12
N ARG A 87 11.47 -7.97 5.79
CA ARG A 87 12.60 -8.56 5.07
C ARG A 87 13.90 -7.74 5.16
N ARG A 88 13.82 -6.41 5.14
CA ARG A 88 15.00 -5.52 5.09
C ARG A 88 15.32 -4.88 6.44
N TYR A 89 14.30 -4.45 7.16
CA TYR A 89 14.46 -3.75 8.46
C TYR A 89 14.22 -4.66 9.67
N GLY A 90 13.86 -5.93 9.45
CA GLY A 90 13.68 -6.89 10.54
C GLY A 90 12.44 -6.66 11.41
N TRP A 91 11.48 -5.85 10.95
CA TRP A 91 10.24 -5.63 11.71
C TRP A 91 9.44 -6.93 11.84
N PRO A 92 8.88 -7.23 13.03
CA PRO A 92 7.99 -8.37 13.18
C PRO A 92 6.72 -8.18 12.34
N VAL A 93 6.17 -9.29 11.83
CA VAL A 93 4.98 -9.27 10.99
C VAL A 93 3.73 -9.35 11.87
N PRO A 94 2.76 -8.41 11.75
CA PRO A 94 1.48 -8.50 12.43
C PRO A 94 0.73 -9.77 12.02
N PRO A 95 0.03 -10.43 12.95
CA PRO A 95 -0.72 -11.64 12.61
C PRO A 95 -1.83 -11.34 11.60
N ASP A 96 -2.10 -12.29 10.70
CA ASP A 96 -3.01 -12.07 9.56
C ASP A 96 -4.41 -11.58 9.96
N HIS A 97 -4.94 -12.03 11.10
CA HIS A 97 -6.26 -11.65 11.59
C HIS A 97 -6.32 -10.23 12.21
N ALA A 98 -5.18 -9.58 12.45
CA ALA A 98 -5.14 -8.24 13.03
C ALA A 98 -5.43 -7.14 11.99
N TRP A 99 -5.28 -7.43 10.70
CA TRP A 99 -5.41 -6.45 9.64
C TRP A 99 -6.87 -5.98 9.43
N ARG A 100 -7.05 -4.68 9.22
CA ARG A 100 -8.31 -4.01 8.87
C ARG A 100 -8.09 -3.06 7.70
N CYS A 101 -9.18 -2.71 7.01
CA CYS A 101 -9.11 -1.94 5.77
C CYS A 101 -10.30 -0.99 5.65
N THR A 102 -10.04 0.31 5.88
CA THR A 102 -11.09 1.33 5.82
C THR A 102 -11.66 1.50 4.41
N MET A 103 -10.86 1.32 3.34
CA MET A 103 -11.39 1.31 1.97
C MET A 103 -12.38 0.17 1.75
N ALA A 104 -12.10 -1.02 2.30
CA ALA A 104 -12.99 -2.17 2.12
C ALA A 104 -14.33 -1.95 2.85
N VAL A 105 -14.29 -1.36 4.06
CA VAL A 105 -15.49 -0.93 4.78
C VAL A 105 -16.26 0.14 3.99
N ALA A 106 -15.56 1.14 3.43
CA ALA A 106 -16.20 2.17 2.60
C ALA A 106 -16.92 1.55 1.38
N CYS A 107 -16.26 0.62 0.69
CA CYS A 107 -16.85 -0.10 -0.44
C CYS A 107 -18.08 -0.92 -0.03
N TYR A 108 -18.07 -1.55 1.15
CA TYR A 108 -19.24 -2.26 1.68
C TYR A 108 -20.46 -1.33 1.83
N TYR A 109 -20.24 -0.09 2.25
CA TYR A 109 -21.30 0.93 2.33
C TYR A 109 -21.63 1.61 0.99
N GLY A 110 -21.04 1.16 -0.12
CA GLY A 110 -21.24 1.78 -1.44
C GLY A 110 -20.60 3.17 -1.56
N LEU A 111 -19.63 3.49 -0.70
CA LEU A 111 -18.91 4.76 -0.71
C LEU A 111 -17.66 4.71 -1.61
N PRO A 112 -17.07 5.86 -1.96
CA PRO A 112 -15.87 5.88 -2.81
C PRO A 112 -14.68 5.16 -2.18
N ALA A 113 -13.97 4.36 -2.97
CA ALA A 113 -12.76 3.66 -2.52
C ALA A 113 -11.55 4.59 -2.31
N ALA A 114 -11.40 5.66 -3.10
CA ALA A 114 -10.24 6.54 -2.99
C ALA A 114 -10.36 7.47 -1.78
N LEU A 115 -9.36 7.47 -0.88
CA LEU A 115 -9.35 8.21 0.39
C LEU A 115 -9.81 9.67 0.26
N ASN A 116 -9.22 10.44 -0.67
CA ASN A 116 -9.58 11.84 -0.85
C ASN A 116 -11.03 12.05 -1.38
N LYS A 117 -11.56 11.09 -2.16
CA LYS A 117 -12.98 11.13 -2.59
C LYS A 117 -13.91 10.75 -1.44
N LEU A 118 -13.52 9.78 -0.63
CA LEU A 118 -14.25 9.34 0.55
C LEU A 118 -14.35 10.48 1.57
N ALA A 119 -13.22 11.09 1.92
CA ALA A 119 -13.12 12.26 2.80
C ALA A 119 -14.07 13.38 2.35
N ARG A 120 -14.08 13.70 1.05
CA ARG A 120 -14.98 14.71 0.48
C ARG A 120 -16.46 14.37 0.69
N VAL A 121 -16.87 13.13 0.44
CA VAL A 121 -18.27 12.70 0.59
C VAL A 121 -18.69 12.72 2.06
N LEU A 122 -17.76 12.40 2.97
CA LEU A 122 -18.01 12.39 4.41
C LEU A 122 -17.86 13.77 5.08
N GLY A 123 -17.38 14.78 4.36
CA GLY A 123 -17.25 16.15 4.86
C GLY A 123 -15.98 16.40 5.69
N PHE A 124 -14.94 15.60 5.50
CA PHE A 124 -13.63 15.79 6.15
C PHE A 124 -12.71 16.73 5.36
N GLU A 125 -11.68 17.24 6.05
CA GLU A 125 -10.60 17.98 5.40
C GLU A 125 -9.92 17.11 4.33
N LEU A 126 -9.55 17.73 3.22
CA LEU A 126 -8.99 17.03 2.06
C LEU A 126 -7.46 17.04 2.10
N LYS A 127 -6.84 16.09 1.41
CA LYS A 127 -5.38 16.00 1.30
C LYS A 127 -4.80 17.29 0.70
N ASP A 128 -3.66 17.74 1.24
CA ASP A 128 -2.91 18.87 0.67
C ASP A 128 -2.37 18.50 -0.73
N PRO A 129 -2.76 19.24 -1.80
CA PRO A 129 -2.22 19.04 -3.14
C PRO A 129 -0.69 19.18 -3.22
N ALA A 130 -0.04 19.81 -2.25
CA ALA A 130 1.41 19.85 -2.16
C ALA A 130 2.05 18.49 -1.88
N GLY A 131 1.41 17.65 -1.07
CA GLY A 131 1.89 16.29 -0.80
C GLY A 131 1.90 15.42 -2.06
N GLU A 132 0.86 15.52 -2.89
CA GLU A 132 0.80 14.78 -4.16
C GLU A 132 1.95 15.14 -5.12
N ARG A 133 2.43 16.39 -5.05
CA ARG A 133 3.62 16.82 -5.80
C ARG A 133 4.90 16.16 -5.29
N LEU A 134 5.00 15.94 -3.97
CA LEU A 134 6.14 15.24 -3.37
C LEU A 134 6.18 13.77 -3.81
N ILE A 135 5.04 13.07 -3.83
CA ILE A 135 4.92 11.69 -4.36
C ILE A 135 5.47 11.59 -5.78
N THR A 136 5.06 12.53 -6.64
CA THR A 136 5.50 12.54 -8.04
C THR A 136 7.01 12.84 -8.16
N LYS A 137 7.55 13.65 -7.25
CA LYS A 137 8.95 14.07 -7.26
C LYS A 137 9.89 13.03 -6.66
N TYR A 138 9.48 12.29 -5.64
CA TYR A 138 10.39 11.44 -4.85
C TYR A 138 9.99 9.95 -4.77
N SER A 139 8.72 9.60 -4.99
CA SER A 139 8.26 8.21 -4.93
C SER A 139 8.31 7.50 -6.28
N LYS A 140 7.91 8.19 -7.35
CA LYS A 140 7.78 7.63 -8.70
C LYS A 140 9.08 7.75 -9.49
N LEU A 141 10.11 7.01 -9.10
CA LEU A 141 11.47 7.16 -9.64
C LEU A 141 11.59 6.82 -11.13
N TYR A 142 10.62 6.10 -11.70
CA TYR A 142 10.54 5.86 -13.16
C TYR A 142 10.25 7.12 -13.98
N LEU A 143 9.80 8.21 -13.36
CA LEU A 143 9.56 9.47 -14.04
C LEU A 143 10.89 10.20 -14.27
N LYS A 144 11.08 10.74 -15.48
CA LYS A 144 12.28 11.51 -15.83
C LYS A 144 12.54 12.73 -14.93
N THR A 145 11.50 13.24 -14.28
CA THR A 145 11.54 14.41 -13.40
C THR A 145 11.75 14.05 -11.93
N ALA A 146 11.79 12.74 -11.59
CA ALA A 146 11.96 12.30 -10.22
C ALA A 146 13.38 12.60 -9.71
N LYS A 147 13.49 12.76 -8.39
CA LYS A 147 14.73 12.97 -7.66
C LYS A 147 14.85 11.90 -6.59
N THR A 148 16.06 11.42 -6.38
CA THR A 148 16.36 10.39 -5.36
C THR A 148 16.70 11.01 -4.00
N GLU A 149 17.35 12.18 -4.02
CA GLU A 149 17.68 12.95 -2.82
C GLU A 149 16.50 13.85 -2.44
N ILE A 150 16.07 13.74 -1.17
CA ILE A 150 15.00 14.55 -0.60
C ILE A 150 15.64 15.59 0.33
N PRO A 151 15.59 16.90 -0.01
CA PRO A 151 16.02 17.95 0.90
C PRO A 151 15.24 17.91 2.21
N GLU A 152 15.85 18.33 3.31
CA GLU A 152 15.26 18.26 4.65
C GLU A 152 13.86 18.91 4.75
N GLU A 153 13.68 20.08 4.14
CA GLU A 153 12.38 20.77 4.10
C GLU A 153 11.31 19.93 3.39
N ASP A 154 11.63 19.37 2.22
CA ASP A 154 10.71 18.55 1.46
C ASP A 154 10.44 17.22 2.18
N PHE A 155 11.44 16.66 2.88
CA PHE A 155 11.28 15.45 3.69
C PHE A 155 10.30 15.70 4.85
N ARG A 156 10.46 16.81 5.58
CA ARG A 156 9.53 17.16 6.67
C ARG A 156 8.10 17.32 6.18
N ARG A 157 7.89 18.00 5.05
CA ARG A 157 6.57 18.10 4.43
C ARG A 157 6.00 16.75 4.00
N PHE A 158 6.87 15.80 3.62
CA PHE A 158 6.48 14.44 3.27
C PHE A 158 5.97 13.68 4.50
N VAL A 159 6.67 13.80 5.63
CA VAL A 159 6.26 13.19 6.90
C VAL A 159 4.96 13.83 7.41
N ASP A 160 4.84 15.15 7.34
CA ASP A 160 3.60 15.86 7.72
C ASP A 160 2.40 15.42 6.87
N TYR A 161 2.63 15.15 5.58
CA TYR A 161 1.61 14.63 4.66
C TYR A 161 1.16 13.22 5.06
N CYS A 162 2.10 12.31 5.31
CA CYS A 162 1.80 10.95 5.79
C CYS A 162 1.04 11.00 7.13
N ALA A 163 1.49 11.83 8.08
CA ALA A 163 0.81 12.01 9.36
C ALA A 163 -0.59 12.64 9.23
N HIS A 164 -0.83 13.46 8.21
CA HIS A 164 -2.16 13.97 7.89
C HIS A 164 -3.07 12.87 7.33
N ASP A 165 -2.55 12.01 6.47
CA ASP A 165 -3.30 10.87 5.94
C ASP A 165 -3.71 9.90 7.05
N VAL A 166 -2.82 9.56 7.99
CA VAL A 166 -3.18 8.75 9.17
C VAL A 166 -4.33 9.37 9.97
N ARG A 167 -4.29 10.69 10.24
CA ARG A 167 -5.38 11.39 10.96
C ARG A 167 -6.71 11.35 10.20
N MET A 168 -6.64 11.47 8.87
CA MET A 168 -7.81 11.37 8.01
C MET A 168 -8.39 9.95 8.04
N GLU A 169 -7.53 8.93 8.00
CA GLU A 169 -7.92 7.53 8.08
C GLU A 169 -8.56 7.19 9.42
N GLN A 170 -8.00 7.64 10.55
CA GLN A 170 -8.61 7.52 11.87
C GLN A 170 -10.01 8.14 11.90
N SER A 171 -10.13 9.40 11.43
CA SER A 171 -11.41 10.12 11.40
C SER A 171 -12.47 9.40 10.55
N ILE A 172 -12.06 8.78 9.44
CA ILE A 172 -12.95 8.02 8.57
C ILE A 172 -13.30 6.67 9.21
N SER A 173 -12.34 6.00 9.82
CA SER A 173 -12.56 4.74 10.55
C SER A 173 -13.57 4.94 11.68
N ASP A 174 -13.41 5.97 12.51
CA ASP A 174 -14.37 6.33 13.56
C ASP A 174 -15.77 6.60 13.01
N ARG A 175 -15.84 7.19 11.81
CA ARG A 175 -17.11 7.52 11.16
C ARG A 175 -17.81 6.31 10.56
N LEU A 176 -17.06 5.38 9.98
CA LEU A 176 -17.61 4.20 9.30
C LEU A 176 -17.81 3.00 10.23
N GLY A 177 -17.01 2.92 11.30
CA GLY A 177 -16.91 1.75 12.16
C GLY A 177 -16.28 0.54 11.45
N ASP A 178 -16.31 -0.60 12.13
CA ASP A 178 -15.82 -1.86 11.59
C ASP A 178 -16.81 -2.51 10.61
N PHE A 179 -16.33 -3.53 9.90
CA PHE A 179 -17.20 -4.46 9.19
C PHE A 179 -18.29 -5.04 10.11
N PRO A 180 -19.52 -5.26 9.60
CA PRO A 180 -20.46 -6.14 10.28
C PRO A 180 -19.83 -7.52 10.51
N GLU A 181 -20.17 -8.15 11.64
CA GLU A 181 -19.56 -9.43 12.06
C GLU A 181 -19.55 -10.51 10.97
N ARG A 182 -20.56 -10.53 10.10
CA ARG A 182 -20.67 -11.50 9.00
C ARG A 182 -19.69 -11.25 7.84
N GLU A 183 -19.24 -10.01 7.64
CA GLU A 183 -18.38 -9.63 6.51
C GLU A 183 -16.89 -9.76 6.87
N LEU A 184 -16.54 -9.58 8.16
CA LEU A 184 -15.15 -9.68 8.61
C LEU A 184 -14.49 -11.02 8.23
N PRO A 185 -15.12 -12.20 8.41
CA PRO A 185 -14.53 -13.47 7.96
C PRO A 185 -14.30 -13.55 6.45
N VAL A 186 -15.17 -12.91 5.65
CA VAL A 186 -15.03 -12.88 4.19
C VAL A 186 -13.84 -12.00 3.79
N PHE A 187 -13.71 -10.84 4.42
CA PHE A 187 -12.54 -9.97 4.23
C PHE A 187 -11.24 -10.69 4.63
N LEU A 188 -11.19 -11.34 5.79
CA LEU A 188 -10.00 -12.06 6.23
C LEU A 188 -9.64 -13.23 5.30
N LEU A 189 -10.63 -13.95 4.77
CA LEU A 189 -10.40 -14.99 3.77
C LEU A 189 -9.84 -14.42 2.46
N ASP A 190 -10.37 -13.29 1.98
CA ASP A 190 -9.80 -12.58 0.84
C ASP A 190 -8.33 -12.20 1.08
N GLN A 191 -8.01 -11.69 2.27
CA GLN A 191 -6.64 -11.36 2.65
C GLN A 191 -5.73 -12.59 2.71
N GLU A 192 -6.21 -13.74 3.16
CA GLU A 192 -5.45 -15.00 3.15
C GLU A 192 -5.17 -15.47 1.72
N VAL A 193 -6.19 -15.47 0.85
CA VAL A 193 -6.08 -15.90 -0.54
C VAL A 193 -5.12 -15.02 -1.32
N ASN A 194 -5.21 -13.69 -1.19
CA ASN A 194 -4.34 -12.76 -1.90
C ASN A 194 -2.87 -12.92 -1.49
N MET A 195 -2.59 -13.19 -0.21
CA MET A 195 -1.21 -13.40 0.26
C MET A 195 -0.62 -14.72 -0.17
N ARG A 196 -1.45 -15.77 -0.24
CA ARG A 196 -1.01 -17.07 -0.75
C ARG A 196 -0.65 -16.97 -2.24
N GLY A 197 -1.37 -16.13 -2.98
CA GLY A 197 -1.21 -15.98 -4.42
C GLY A 197 -1.68 -17.22 -5.20
N ILE A 198 -1.39 -17.21 -6.49
CA ILE A 198 -1.68 -18.31 -7.42
C ILE A 198 -0.39 -18.68 -8.14
N HIS A 199 -0.09 -19.97 -8.19
CA HIS A 199 1.05 -20.47 -8.95
C HIS A 199 0.74 -20.46 -10.45
N LEU A 200 1.63 -19.87 -11.25
CA LEU A 200 1.52 -19.85 -12.70
C LEU A 200 2.51 -20.84 -13.30
N ASP A 201 2.03 -21.68 -14.21
CA ASP A 201 2.87 -22.53 -15.05
C ASP A 201 3.55 -21.67 -16.12
N GLN A 202 4.74 -21.17 -15.78
CA GLN A 202 5.47 -20.26 -16.65
C GLN A 202 5.87 -20.94 -17.97
N GLU A 203 6.24 -22.24 -17.93
CA GLU A 203 6.59 -23.00 -19.13
C GLU A 203 5.40 -23.09 -20.09
N GLY A 204 4.21 -23.36 -19.56
CA GLY A 204 2.96 -23.37 -20.32
C GLY A 204 2.63 -22.01 -20.94
N VAL A 205 2.79 -20.91 -20.18
CA VAL A 205 2.56 -19.54 -20.67
C VAL A 205 3.53 -19.19 -21.81
N ASP A 206 4.81 -19.53 -21.67
CA ASP A 206 5.84 -19.25 -22.68
C ASP A 206 5.58 -20.04 -23.96
N ALA A 207 5.23 -21.32 -23.85
CA ALA A 207 4.90 -22.18 -25.00
C ALA A 207 3.68 -21.67 -25.77
N ALA A 208 2.63 -21.21 -25.06
CA ALA A 208 1.43 -20.64 -25.67
C ALA A 208 1.73 -19.31 -26.41
N THR A 209 2.59 -18.47 -25.82
CA THR A 209 2.98 -17.18 -26.42
C THR A 209 3.85 -17.37 -27.67
N ALA A 210 4.76 -18.34 -27.66
CA ALA A 210 5.56 -18.71 -28.83
C ALA A 210 4.68 -19.26 -29.98
N SER A 211 3.61 -19.98 -29.66
CA SER A 211 2.69 -20.56 -30.65
C SER A 211 1.77 -19.52 -31.31
N SER A 212 1.39 -18.46 -30.59
CA SER A 212 0.54 -17.39 -31.13
C SER A 212 1.31 -16.41 -32.04
N SER A 213 2.61 -16.21 -31.80
CA SER A 213 3.49 -15.37 -32.62
C SER A 213 3.92 -16.05 -33.94
N SER A 214 3.80 -17.37 -34.04
CA SER A 214 4.12 -18.15 -35.25
C SER A 214 2.93 -18.37 -36.19
N GLY A 215 1.71 -17.94 -35.81
CA GLY A 215 0.47 -18.06 -36.59
C GLY A 215 0.18 -16.92 -37.57
N ALA A 216 1.00 -15.86 -37.66
CA ALA A 216 0.81 -14.73 -38.58
C ALA A 216 1.35 -15.00 -40.01
N GLY A 217 1.33 -16.26 -40.45
CA GLY A 217 1.71 -16.68 -41.80
C GLY A 217 0.52 -16.64 -42.76
N SER A 218 0.65 -15.83 -43.80
CA SER A 218 -0.23 -15.64 -44.97
C SER A 218 -1.23 -16.76 -45.28
N TRP A 219 -2.52 -16.42 -45.33
CA TRP A 219 -3.51 -17.20 -46.08
C TRP A 219 -3.18 -17.10 -47.58
N PRO A 220 -2.94 -18.21 -48.30
CA PRO A 220 -2.80 -18.16 -49.75
C PRO A 220 -4.17 -17.83 -50.33
N GLY A 221 -4.28 -16.66 -50.97
CA GLY A 221 -5.47 -16.26 -51.69
C GLY A 221 -5.86 -17.31 -52.72
N SER A 222 -7.10 -17.80 -52.64
CA SER A 222 -7.68 -18.66 -53.65
C SER A 222 -7.81 -17.88 -54.96
N SER A 223 -7.03 -18.27 -55.97
CA SER A 223 -7.29 -17.90 -57.35
C SER A 223 -8.64 -18.48 -57.77
N ARG A 224 -9.55 -17.63 -58.23
CA ARG A 224 -10.69 -18.06 -59.05
C ARG A 224 -10.48 -17.49 -60.45
N SER A 225 -10.42 -18.42 -61.38
CA SER A 225 -10.58 -18.26 -62.83
C SER A 225 -11.90 -17.59 -63.20
#